data_AF-A0A3A5AX93-F1
#
_entry.id   AF-A0A3A5AX93-F1
#
_cell.length_a   1.000
_cell.length_b   1.000
_cell.length_c   1.000
_cell.angle_alpha   90.00
_cell.angle_beta   90.00
_cell.angle_gamma   90.00
#
_symmetry.space_group_name_H-M   'P 1'
#
loop_
_entity.id
_entity.type
_entity.pdbx_description
1 polymer ?
#
loop_
_entity_poly.entity_id
_entity_poly.type
_entity_poly.pdbx_seq_one_letter_code
_entity_poly.pdbx_strand_id
1 'polypeptide(L)'
;MNRNGLCAKLVLILSLSIIPAIASFTHADARTYICKSNPDYFSKRCTIHPYAVTKRVDGQDHKGHLVGCQFKTYTCIDGICRDNYGFAEIPFEFSMDDYAGFCSLLCRNPECFDPDGWQ
;
A
#
# COMPACT_ATOMS: atom_id res chain seq x y z
N MET A 1 56.42 30.17 28.48
CA MET A 1 55.75 28.87 28.32
C MET A 1 54.36 29.12 27.73
N ASN A 2 54.14 28.67 26.49
CA ASN A 2 52.96 28.95 25.66
C ASN A 2 51.76 28.09 26.11
N ARG A 3 50.64 28.72 26.50
CA ARG A 3 49.36 28.06 26.85
C ARG A 3 48.31 28.27 25.75
N ASN A 4 48.61 27.86 24.52
CA ASN A 4 47.61 27.85 23.43
C ASN A 4 47.51 26.44 22.87
N GLY A 5 46.57 25.64 23.38
CA GLY A 5 46.41 24.26 22.92
C GLY A 5 45.15 23.52 23.37
N LEU A 6 44.17 24.22 23.97
CA LEU A 6 42.99 23.56 24.55
C LEU A 6 41.64 24.09 24.05
N CYS A 7 41.59 24.81 22.92
CA CYS A 7 40.33 25.28 22.31
C CYS A 7 40.11 24.73 20.88
N ALA A 8 40.71 23.59 20.53
CA ALA A 8 40.57 22.99 19.19
C ALA A 8 39.97 21.57 19.19
N LYS A 9 39.35 21.14 20.31
CA LYS A 9 38.73 19.80 20.44
C LYS A 9 37.26 19.84 20.90
N LEU A 10 36.56 20.95 20.68
CA LEU A 10 35.13 21.06 21.03
C LEU A 10 34.21 21.36 19.84
N VAL A 11 34.70 21.22 18.60
CA VAL A 11 33.91 21.46 17.38
C VAL A 11 33.69 20.17 16.57
N LEU A 12 34.19 19.02 17.05
CA LEU A 12 34.19 17.76 16.29
C LEU A 12 33.16 16.71 16.77
N ILE A 13 32.16 17.10 17.57
CA ILE A 13 31.11 16.21 18.06
C ILE A 13 29.73 16.87 17.89
N LEU A 14 29.46 17.35 16.67
CA LEU A 14 28.12 17.84 16.30
C LEU A 14 27.77 17.48 14.86
N SER A 15 28.25 16.32 14.40
CA SER A 15 28.12 15.89 13.01
C SER A 15 27.74 14.42 12.89
N LEU A 16 26.96 13.85 13.81
CA LEU A 16 26.63 12.43 13.72
C LEU A 16 25.31 12.02 14.41
N SER A 17 24.18 12.63 14.02
CA SER A 17 22.86 12.00 14.18
C SER A 17 21.75 12.84 13.55
N ILE A 18 21.84 13.07 12.24
CA ILE A 18 20.63 13.26 11.43
C ILE A 18 20.37 11.90 10.81
N ILE A 19 19.58 11.10 11.52
CA ILE A 19 19.00 9.87 10.99
C ILE A 19 18.34 10.28 9.67
N PRO A 20 18.71 9.74 8.50
CA PRO A 20 17.84 9.88 7.36
C PRO A 20 16.59 9.12 7.77
N ALA A 21 15.50 9.85 8.03
CA ALA A 21 14.17 9.28 7.92
C ALA A 21 14.06 8.85 6.46
N ILE A 22 14.53 7.63 6.18
CA ILE A 22 14.17 6.90 4.98
C ILE A 22 12.70 6.62 5.21
N ALA A 23 11.86 7.61 4.91
CA ALA A 23 10.48 7.38 4.61
C ALA A 23 10.52 6.37 3.47
N SER A 24 10.34 5.10 3.81
CA SER A 24 9.98 4.07 2.86
C SER A 24 8.71 4.59 2.20
N PHE A 25 8.86 5.24 1.05
CA PHE A 25 7.76 5.52 0.15
C PHE A 25 7.23 4.14 -0.23
N THR A 26 6.17 3.70 0.46
CA THR A 26 5.41 2.53 0.04
C THR A 26 4.88 2.88 -1.34
N HIS A 27 5.32 2.14 -2.36
CA HIS A 27 5.00 2.41 -3.75
C HIS A 27 3.48 2.59 -3.90
N ALA A 28 3.05 3.82 -4.19
CA ALA A 28 1.66 4.16 -4.42
C ALA A 28 1.20 3.79 -5.85
N ASP A 29 2.06 3.06 -6.57
CA ASP A 29 1.82 2.67 -7.94
C ASP A 29 0.70 1.64 -7.99
N ALA A 30 -0.21 1.86 -8.94
CA ALA A 30 -1.30 0.95 -9.18
C ALA A 30 -0.74 -0.40 -9.66
N ARG A 31 -1.17 -1.49 -9.03
CA ARG A 31 -0.82 -2.86 -9.43
C ARG A 31 -1.97 -3.48 -10.17
N THR A 32 -1.73 -4.08 -11.34
CA THR A 32 -2.79 -4.74 -12.12
C THR A 32 -2.51 -6.23 -12.21
N TYR A 33 -3.44 -7.03 -11.71
CA TYR A 33 -3.46 -8.49 -11.85
C TYR A 33 -4.44 -8.90 -12.95
N ILE A 34 -4.11 -9.99 -13.63
CA ILE A 34 -4.97 -10.64 -14.62
C ILE A 34 -5.49 -11.95 -14.02
N CYS A 35 -6.79 -12.02 -13.80
CA CYS A 35 -7.47 -13.18 -13.26
C CYS A 35 -7.86 -14.15 -14.38
N LYS A 36 -7.73 -15.47 -14.14
CA LYS A 36 -8.11 -16.50 -15.11
C LYS A 36 -9.64 -16.51 -15.34
N SER A 37 -10.09 -17.19 -16.40
CA SER A 37 -11.49 -17.66 -16.58
C SER A 37 -12.58 -16.76 -17.19
N ASN A 38 -12.31 -15.59 -17.77
CA ASN A 38 -13.29 -14.83 -18.58
C ASN A 38 -12.77 -14.42 -19.97
N PRO A 39 -13.40 -14.72 -21.12
CA PRO A 39 -12.87 -14.34 -22.44
C PRO A 39 -12.66 -12.83 -22.63
N ASP A 40 -13.39 -11.99 -21.89
CA ASP A 40 -13.25 -10.54 -21.96
C ASP A 40 -12.06 -10.02 -21.11
N TYR A 41 -11.19 -9.23 -21.73
CA TYR A 41 -9.98 -8.72 -21.10
C TYR A 41 -10.29 -7.79 -19.91
N PHE A 42 -11.32 -6.95 -20.01
CA PHE A 42 -11.65 -5.97 -18.96
C PHE A 42 -12.20 -6.64 -17.70
N SER A 43 -13.01 -7.68 -17.84
CA SER A 43 -13.55 -8.47 -16.75
C SER A 43 -12.57 -9.46 -16.12
N LYS A 44 -11.37 -9.64 -16.69
CA LYS A 44 -10.27 -10.37 -16.05
C LYS A 44 -9.36 -9.48 -15.21
N ARG A 45 -9.43 -8.15 -15.33
CA ARG A 45 -8.48 -7.26 -14.64
C ARG A 45 -8.91 -6.99 -13.21
N CYS A 46 -7.92 -7.03 -12.32
CA CYS A 46 -7.98 -6.49 -10.98
C CYS A 46 -6.91 -5.40 -10.86
N THR A 47 -7.28 -4.17 -10.54
CA THR A 47 -6.32 -3.09 -10.32
C THR A 47 -6.42 -2.58 -8.89
N ILE A 48 -5.30 -2.58 -8.18
CA ILE A 48 -5.19 -2.10 -6.81
C ILE A 48 -4.45 -0.78 -6.85
N HIS A 49 -5.00 0.23 -6.20
CA HIS A 49 -4.32 1.48 -5.88
C HIS A 49 -3.94 1.44 -4.40
N PRO A 50 -2.68 1.08 -4.06
CA PRO A 50 -2.25 0.94 -2.68
C PRO A 50 -2.38 2.27 -1.95
N TYR A 51 -2.84 2.21 -0.71
CA TYR A 51 -3.00 3.34 0.22
C TYR A 51 -3.74 4.58 -0.35
N ALA A 52 -4.54 4.41 -1.41
CA ALA A 52 -5.25 5.48 -2.10
C ALA A 52 -6.44 6.05 -1.30
N VAL A 53 -6.89 5.35 -0.26
CA VAL A 53 -8.00 5.79 0.59
C VAL A 53 -7.45 6.17 1.96
N THR A 54 -7.96 7.27 2.53
CA THR A 54 -7.67 7.68 3.91
C THR A 54 -8.96 7.90 4.66
N LYS A 55 -9.06 7.29 5.84
CA LYS A 55 -10.15 7.52 6.79
C LYS A 55 -9.55 8.01 8.09
N ARG A 56 -10.09 9.10 8.64
CA ARG A 56 -9.64 9.62 9.93
C ARG A 56 -10.56 9.13 11.04
N VAL A 57 -10.02 8.43 12.02
CA VAL A 57 -10.74 7.93 13.21
C VAL A 57 -9.97 8.39 14.44
N ASP A 58 -10.64 9.09 15.35
CA ASP A 58 -10.04 9.63 16.59
C ASP A 58 -8.73 10.41 16.36
N GLY A 59 -8.68 11.16 15.24
CA GLY A 59 -7.51 11.96 14.84
C GLY A 59 -6.42 11.18 14.10
N GLN A 60 -6.47 9.84 14.09
CA GLN A 60 -5.51 8.98 13.39
C GLN A 60 -5.94 8.70 11.95
N ASP A 61 -4.97 8.68 11.03
CA ASP A 61 -5.21 8.39 9.62
C ASP A 61 -5.03 6.88 9.36
N HIS A 62 -6.13 6.24 8.97
CA HIS A 62 -6.16 4.86 8.52
C HIS A 62 -6.06 4.86 7.01
N LYS A 63 -5.12 4.10 6.45
CA LYS A 63 -4.90 4.03 5.02
C LYS A 63 -5.48 2.73 4.47
N GLY A 64 -6.16 2.84 3.32
CA GLY A 64 -6.88 1.76 2.67
C GLY A 64 -6.58 1.70 1.17
N HIS A 65 -7.07 0.67 0.51
CA HIS A 65 -6.90 0.46 -0.92
C HIS A 65 -8.17 0.78 -1.68
N LEU A 66 -7.99 1.30 -2.90
CA LEU A 66 -9.05 1.28 -3.89
C LEU A 66 -8.77 0.10 -4.83
N VAL A 67 -9.70 -0.85 -4.89
CA VAL A 67 -9.55 -2.07 -5.68
C VAL A 67 -10.63 -2.11 -6.75
N GLY A 68 -10.24 -2.06 -8.02
CA GLY A 68 -11.13 -2.28 -9.16
C GLY A 68 -11.09 -3.74 -9.59
N CYS A 69 -12.23 -4.42 -9.67
CA CYS A 69 -12.33 -5.75 -10.26
C CYS A 69 -13.68 -5.95 -10.97
N GLN A 70 -13.69 -6.50 -12.19
CA GLN A 70 -14.92 -6.90 -12.90
C GLN A 70 -15.97 -5.78 -12.98
N PHE A 71 -15.55 -4.57 -13.38
CA PHE A 71 -16.39 -3.36 -13.44
C PHE A 71 -16.95 -2.87 -12.10
N LYS A 72 -16.49 -3.44 -10.99
CA LYS A 72 -16.78 -2.97 -9.64
C LYS A 72 -15.56 -2.30 -9.04
N THR A 73 -15.79 -1.39 -8.12
CA THR A 73 -14.75 -0.76 -7.32
C THR A 73 -15.06 -0.92 -5.85
N TYR A 74 -14.04 -1.26 -5.07
CA TYR A 74 -14.14 -1.51 -3.66
C TYR A 74 -13.17 -0.61 -2.89
N THR A 75 -13.63 -0.10 -1.76
CA THR A 75 -12.79 0.55 -0.77
C THR A 75 -12.47 -0.44 0.34
N CYS A 76 -11.21 -0.83 0.46
CA CYS A 76 -10.74 -1.80 1.44
C CYS A 76 -9.95 -1.11 2.55
N ILE A 77 -10.48 -1.10 3.77
CA ILE A 77 -9.88 -0.44 4.94
C ILE A 77 -10.44 -1.06 6.22
N ASP A 78 -9.65 -1.11 7.29
CA ASP A 78 -10.07 -1.60 8.61
C ASP A 78 -10.70 -3.02 8.57
N GLY A 79 -10.13 -3.92 7.76
CA GLY A 79 -10.60 -5.31 7.65
C GLY A 79 -11.90 -5.49 6.84
N ILE A 80 -12.39 -4.47 6.15
CA ILE A 80 -13.60 -4.55 5.31
C ILE A 80 -13.37 -3.93 3.94
N CYS A 81 -13.76 -4.65 2.88
CA CYS A 81 -13.92 -4.12 1.53
C CYS A 81 -15.39 -3.79 1.25
N ARG A 82 -15.68 -2.52 0.96
CA ARG A 82 -17.03 -2.00 0.67
C ARG A 82 -17.17 -1.75 -0.83
N ASP A 83 -18.23 -2.27 -1.45
CA ASP A 83 -18.57 -1.93 -2.85
C ASP A 83 -18.98 -0.45 -2.93
N ASN A 84 -18.27 0.33 -3.75
CA ASN A 84 -18.49 1.77 -3.85
C ASN A 84 -19.82 2.14 -4.54
N TYR A 85 -20.42 1.20 -5.28
CA TYR A 85 -21.68 1.39 -5.99
C TYR A 85 -22.77 0.40 -5.54
N GLY A 86 -22.50 -0.37 -4.48
CA GLY A 86 -23.39 -1.42 -3.99
C GLY A 86 -23.54 -1.39 -2.47
N PHE A 87 -24.07 -2.49 -1.93
CA PHE A 87 -24.27 -2.69 -0.48
C PHE A 87 -23.39 -3.81 0.09
N ALA A 88 -22.49 -4.36 -0.72
CA ALA A 88 -21.66 -5.48 -0.30
C ALA A 88 -20.54 -5.00 0.61
N GLU A 89 -20.43 -5.63 1.77
CA GLU A 89 -19.30 -5.51 2.69
C GLU A 89 -18.67 -6.90 2.82
N ILE A 90 -17.38 -6.98 2.48
CA ILE A 90 -16.65 -8.24 2.43
C ILE A 90 -15.49 -8.12 3.43
N PRO A 91 -15.50 -8.87 4.55
CA PRO A 91 -14.41 -8.83 5.50
C PRO A 91 -13.15 -9.48 4.93
N PHE A 92 -11.99 -9.02 5.38
CA PHE A 92 -10.70 -9.65 5.10
C PHE A 92 -9.84 -9.71 6.36
N GLU A 93 -9.04 -10.77 6.47
CA GLU A 93 -8.19 -11.03 7.65
C GLU A 93 -6.68 -11.01 7.32
N PHE A 94 -6.34 -10.81 6.05
CA PHE A 94 -4.95 -10.73 5.58
C PHE A 94 -4.38 -9.31 5.68
N SER A 95 -3.06 -9.20 5.54
CA SER A 95 -2.34 -7.91 5.61
C SER A 95 -2.78 -6.95 4.50
N MET A 96 -2.74 -5.64 4.77
CA MET A 96 -2.90 -4.62 3.72
C MET A 96 -1.85 -4.77 2.61
N ASP A 97 -0.68 -5.34 2.90
CA ASP A 97 0.35 -5.58 1.87
C ASP A 97 0.09 -6.84 1.01
N ASP A 98 -0.93 -7.66 1.32
CA ASP A 98 -1.32 -8.82 0.50
C ASP A 98 -2.22 -8.39 -0.67
N TYR A 99 -1.62 -7.71 -1.63
CA TYR A 99 -2.30 -7.22 -2.83
C TYR A 99 -2.95 -8.36 -3.63
N ALA A 100 -2.28 -9.51 -3.75
CA ALA A 100 -2.85 -10.67 -4.42
C ALA A 100 -4.11 -11.18 -3.69
N GLY A 101 -4.09 -11.20 -2.35
CA GLY A 101 -5.24 -11.52 -1.51
C GLY A 101 -6.47 -10.68 -1.81
N PHE A 102 -6.32 -9.35 -2.00
CA PHE A 102 -7.44 -8.48 -2.38
C PHE A 102 -8.06 -8.86 -3.72
N CYS A 103 -7.23 -9.15 -4.72
CA CYS A 103 -7.74 -9.59 -6.02
C CYS A 103 -8.43 -10.95 -5.94
N SER A 104 -7.85 -11.93 -5.24
CA SER A 104 -8.48 -13.25 -5.04
C SER A 104 -9.78 -13.17 -4.25
N LEU A 105 -9.89 -12.25 -3.29
CA LEU A 105 -11.11 -12.03 -2.51
C LEU A 105 -12.24 -11.41 -3.33
N LEU A 106 -11.92 -10.38 -4.12
CA LEU A 106 -12.93 -9.54 -4.77
C LEU A 106 -13.26 -9.97 -6.19
N CYS A 107 -12.34 -10.66 -6.86
CA CYS A 107 -12.57 -11.25 -8.17
C CYS A 107 -13.05 -12.68 -8.00
N ARG A 108 -14.13 -13.07 -8.69
CA ARG A 108 -14.69 -14.43 -8.65
C ARG A 108 -13.80 -15.50 -9.32
N ASN A 109 -12.48 -15.32 -9.35
CA ASN A 109 -11.56 -16.22 -10.04
C ASN A 109 -10.30 -16.45 -9.19
N PRO A 110 -10.06 -17.68 -8.73
CA PRO A 110 -9.09 -17.99 -7.67
C PRO A 110 -7.61 -17.84 -8.08
N GLU A 111 -7.33 -17.53 -9.35
CA GLU A 111 -5.97 -17.40 -9.85
C GLU A 111 -5.83 -16.08 -10.59
N CYS A 112 -5.46 -15.04 -9.84
CA CYS A 112 -4.98 -13.78 -10.39
C CYS A 112 -3.46 -13.81 -10.47
N PHE A 113 -2.91 -13.58 -11.67
CA PHE A 113 -1.47 -13.52 -11.90
C PHE A 113 -1.06 -12.07 -12.17
N ASP A 114 0.12 -11.69 -11.69
CA ASP A 114 0.74 -10.42 -12.02
C ASP A 114 1.46 -10.56 -13.38
N PRO A 115 1.07 -9.81 -14.43
CA PRO A 115 1.74 -9.88 -15.73
C PRO A 115 3.18 -9.36 -15.70
N ASP A 116 3.55 -8.52 -14.73
CA ASP A 116 4.88 -7.91 -14.62
C ASP A 116 5.86 -8.75 -13.78
N GLY A 117 5.37 -9.86 -13.19
CA GLY A 117 6.14 -10.74 -12.30
C GLY A 117 6.32 -10.13 -10.91
N TRP A 118 6.42 -10.96 -9.87
CA TRP A 118 6.69 -10.50 -8.51
C TRP A 118 8.02 -9.72 -8.48
N GLN A 119 7.94 -8.39 -8.43
CA GLN A 119 9.04 -7.48 -8.11
C GLN A 119 8.80 -6.82 -6.75
#